data_AF-A6UVV9-F1
#
_entry.id   AF-A6UVV9-F1
#
_cell.length_a   1.000
_cell.length_b   1.000
_cell.length_c   1.000
_cell.angle_alpha   90.00
_cell.angle_beta   90.00
_cell.angle_gamma   90.00
#
_symmetry.space_group_name_H-M   'P 1'
#
loop_
_entity.id
_entity.type
_entity.pdbx_description
1 polymer ?
#
loop_
_entity_poly.entity_id
_entity_poly.type
_entity_poly.pdbx_seq_one_letter_code
_entity_poly.pdbx_strand_id
1 'polypeptide(L)'
;MKNTNLKDILNNINKEINELYGDTKELKEERNNANEKVKIYKIKREEINQLVKEKIEEIRKLKVKRAELINEFKGLMLNKESIVKEIERIEQIIETHRPTIEKERELIGEVEYYRKLHAKSEVADELGAKINEISDEISELVKKSAEEHSKVVDNAKISADSHQKLIRTYNKINQLKEEANKIYNKIKGEVKEEGEKEENEKETNEEEK
;
A
#
# COMPACT_ATOMS: atom_id res chain seq x y z
N MET A 1 27.45 -52.89 22.00
CA MET A 1 27.49 -51.49 22.52
C MET A 1 27.55 -50.42 21.42
N LYS A 2 28.30 -50.58 20.31
CA LYS A 2 28.36 -49.58 19.22
C LYS A 2 27.01 -49.32 18.51
N ASN A 3 26.22 -50.36 18.28
CA ASN A 3 24.95 -50.31 17.55
C ASN A 3 23.86 -49.50 18.30
N THR A 4 23.85 -49.54 19.64
CA THR A 4 22.92 -48.75 20.48
C THR A 4 23.15 -47.25 20.34
N ASN A 5 24.42 -46.82 20.31
CA ASN A 5 24.81 -45.41 20.18
C ASN A 5 24.42 -44.84 18.80
N LEU A 6 24.58 -45.61 17.72
CA LEU A 6 24.18 -45.19 16.37
C LEU A 6 22.65 -45.05 16.23
N LYS A 7 21.86 -45.91 16.88
CA LYS A 7 20.40 -45.79 16.92
C LYS A 7 19.94 -44.54 17.67
N ASP A 8 20.60 -44.19 18.77
CA ASP A 8 20.29 -42.96 19.52
C ASP A 8 20.61 -41.69 18.72
N ILE A 9 21.75 -41.68 18.01
CA ILE A 9 22.11 -40.59 17.09
C ILE A 9 21.07 -40.46 15.97
N LEU A 10 20.65 -41.58 15.37
CA LEU A 10 19.62 -41.58 14.31
C LEU A 10 18.28 -41.03 14.83
N ASN A 11 17.87 -41.40 16.03
CA ASN A 11 16.64 -40.88 16.66
C ASN A 11 16.72 -39.38 16.91
N ASN A 12 17.87 -38.87 17.35
CA ASN A 12 18.07 -37.43 17.54
C ASN A 12 18.00 -36.67 16.21
N ILE A 13 18.64 -37.17 15.14
CA ILE A 13 18.58 -36.55 13.81
C ILE A 13 17.13 -36.54 13.29
N ASN A 14 16.39 -37.64 13.45
CA ASN A 14 14.98 -37.70 13.05
C ASN A 14 14.10 -36.71 13.83
N LYS A 15 14.40 -36.50 15.12
CA LYS A 15 13.72 -35.50 15.94
C LYS A 15 14.02 -34.09 15.44
N GLU A 16 15.28 -33.77 15.18
CA GLU A 16 15.69 -32.47 14.62
C GLU A 16 15.05 -32.22 13.25
N ILE A 17 14.98 -33.24 12.38
CA ILE A 17 14.27 -33.15 11.09
C ILE A 17 12.78 -32.81 11.29
N ASN A 18 12.11 -33.44 12.25
CA ASN A 18 10.70 -33.19 12.53
C ASN A 18 10.46 -31.77 13.08
N GLU A 19 11.35 -31.28 13.95
CA GLU A 19 11.31 -29.91 14.46
C GLU A 19 11.48 -28.90 13.32
N LEU A 20 12.47 -29.10 12.44
CA LEU A 20 12.68 -28.24 11.26
C LEU A 20 11.49 -28.27 10.29
N TYR A 21 10.77 -29.39 10.17
CA TYR A 21 9.53 -29.45 9.41
C TYR A 21 8.42 -28.59 10.03
N GLY A 22 8.33 -28.55 11.36
CA GLY A 22 7.47 -27.62 12.08
C GLY A 22 7.78 -26.18 11.71
N ASP A 23 9.05 -25.78 11.83
CA ASP A 23 9.53 -24.43 11.49
C ASP A 23 9.23 -24.07 10.02
N THR A 24 9.41 -25.00 9.08
CA THR A 24 9.09 -24.73 7.66
C THR A 24 7.60 -24.44 7.44
N LYS A 25 6.70 -25.04 8.22
CA LYS A 25 5.26 -24.78 8.10
C LYS A 25 4.95 -23.35 8.54
N GLU A 26 5.49 -22.92 9.68
CA GLU A 26 5.31 -21.56 10.20
C GLU A 26 5.88 -20.51 9.23
N LEU A 27 7.10 -20.72 8.72
CA LEU A 27 7.72 -19.82 7.73
C LEU A 27 6.90 -19.73 6.44
N LYS A 28 6.27 -20.84 6.02
CA LYS A 28 5.41 -20.88 4.83
C LYS A 28 4.12 -20.08 5.06
N GLU A 29 3.52 -20.21 6.24
CA GLU A 29 2.33 -19.44 6.62
C GLU A 29 2.64 -17.95 6.72
N GLU A 30 3.75 -17.57 7.37
CA GLU A 30 4.21 -16.18 7.47
C GLU A 30 4.42 -15.56 6.08
N ARG A 31 5.14 -16.26 5.19
CA ARG A 31 5.37 -15.83 3.82
C ARG A 31 4.06 -15.65 3.04
N ASN A 32 3.13 -16.60 3.18
CA ASN A 32 1.85 -16.54 2.47
C ASN A 32 0.99 -15.36 2.96
N ASN A 33 0.92 -15.15 4.27
CA ASN A 33 0.20 -14.03 4.86
C ASN A 33 0.80 -12.67 4.44
N ALA A 34 2.13 -12.56 4.45
CA ALA A 34 2.81 -11.37 3.95
C ALA A 34 2.50 -11.10 2.47
N ASN A 35 2.48 -12.13 1.61
CA ASN A 35 2.11 -12.01 0.20
C ASN A 35 0.65 -11.59 -0.01
N GLU A 36 -0.28 -12.13 0.77
CA GLU A 36 -1.69 -11.71 0.76
C GLU A 36 -1.82 -10.23 1.12
N LYS A 37 -1.16 -9.79 2.21
CA LYS A 37 -1.13 -8.39 2.62
C LYS A 37 -0.55 -7.47 1.55
N VAL A 38 0.53 -7.87 0.88
CA VAL A 38 1.09 -7.13 -0.26
C VAL A 38 0.03 -6.92 -1.36
N LYS A 39 -0.76 -7.94 -1.70
CA LYS A 39 -1.83 -7.81 -2.71
C LYS A 39 -2.90 -6.82 -2.24
N ILE A 40 -3.37 -6.96 -1.00
CA ILE A 40 -4.40 -6.08 -0.43
C ILE A 40 -3.94 -4.62 -0.44
N TYR A 41 -2.73 -4.34 0.04
CA TYR A 41 -2.21 -2.98 0.09
C TYR A 41 -1.92 -2.40 -1.30
N LYS A 42 -1.56 -3.23 -2.29
CA LYS A 42 -1.47 -2.80 -3.69
C LYS A 42 -2.83 -2.36 -4.24
N ILE A 43 -3.88 -3.13 -4.00
CA ILE A 43 -5.25 -2.81 -4.42
C ILE A 43 -5.69 -1.49 -3.80
N LYS A 44 -5.56 -1.34 -2.48
CA LYS A 44 -5.91 -0.09 -1.78
C LYS A 44 -5.15 1.12 -2.33
N ARG A 45 -3.85 0.97 -2.58
CA ARG A 45 -3.04 2.03 -3.18
C ARG A 45 -3.55 2.41 -4.58
N GLU A 46 -3.96 1.44 -5.37
CA GLU A 46 -4.51 1.67 -6.72
C GLU A 46 -5.87 2.38 -6.67
N GLU A 47 -6.75 1.98 -5.77
CA GLU A 47 -8.03 2.66 -5.50
C GLU A 47 -7.82 4.12 -5.10
N ILE A 48 -6.89 4.38 -4.18
CA ILE A 48 -6.54 5.75 -3.76
C ILE A 48 -6.01 6.56 -4.95
N ASN A 49 -5.12 5.98 -5.76
CA ASN A 49 -4.57 6.68 -6.92
C ASN A 49 -5.65 7.00 -7.97
N GLN A 50 -6.65 6.14 -8.12
CA GLN A 50 -7.78 6.38 -9.00
C GLN A 50 -8.63 7.56 -8.50
N LEU A 51 -8.95 7.60 -7.21
CA LEU A 51 -9.64 8.73 -6.58
C LEU A 51 -8.88 10.05 -6.73
N VAL A 52 -7.54 10.02 -6.56
CA VAL A 52 -6.68 11.19 -6.77
C VAL A 52 -6.79 11.70 -8.21
N LYS A 53 -6.77 10.81 -9.21
CA LYS A 53 -6.93 11.21 -10.62
C LYS A 53 -8.27 11.88 -10.89
N GLU A 54 -9.35 11.33 -10.34
CA GLU A 54 -10.70 11.87 -10.49
C GLU A 54 -10.80 13.28 -9.89
N LYS A 55 -10.27 13.47 -8.68
CA LYS A 55 -10.23 14.79 -8.02
C LYS A 55 -9.34 15.80 -8.75
N ILE A 56 -8.22 15.38 -9.31
CA ILE A 56 -7.37 16.24 -10.14
C ILE A 56 -8.14 16.73 -11.38
N GLU A 57 -8.92 15.84 -12.00
CA GLU A 57 -9.73 16.19 -13.17
C GLU A 57 -10.89 17.13 -12.79
N GLU A 58 -11.49 16.95 -11.62
CA GLU A 58 -12.46 17.91 -11.08
C GLU A 58 -11.82 19.29 -10.87
N ILE A 59 -10.64 19.37 -10.24
CA ILE A 59 -9.90 20.62 -10.08
C ILE A 59 -9.61 21.28 -11.42
N ARG A 60 -9.21 20.52 -12.45
CA ARG A 60 -8.94 21.08 -13.79
C ARG A 60 -10.20 21.75 -14.36
N LYS A 61 -11.36 21.09 -14.28
CA LYS A 61 -12.63 21.66 -14.74
C LYS A 61 -13.00 22.92 -13.96
N LEU A 62 -12.82 22.92 -12.64
CA LEU A 62 -13.10 24.09 -11.81
C LEU A 62 -12.13 25.24 -12.10
N LYS A 63 -10.83 24.95 -12.33
CA LYS A 63 -9.83 25.96 -12.70
C LYS A 63 -10.13 26.63 -14.03
N VAL A 64 -10.61 25.88 -15.03
CA VAL A 64 -11.04 26.45 -16.32
C VAL A 64 -12.21 27.39 -16.12
N LYS A 65 -13.28 26.94 -15.45
CA LYS A 65 -14.46 27.79 -15.15
C LYS A 65 -14.09 29.06 -14.38
N ARG A 66 -13.22 28.92 -13.37
CA ARG A 66 -12.74 30.07 -12.58
C ARG A 66 -11.90 31.02 -13.44
N ALA A 67 -11.06 30.51 -14.32
CA ALA A 67 -10.25 31.33 -15.22
C ALA A 67 -11.10 32.08 -16.25
N GLU A 68 -12.15 31.47 -16.79
CA GLU A 68 -13.12 32.13 -17.67
C GLU A 68 -13.76 33.34 -16.98
N LEU A 69 -14.27 33.16 -15.74
CA LEU A 69 -14.82 34.27 -14.95
C LEU A 69 -13.78 35.35 -14.67
N ILE A 70 -12.56 34.98 -14.26
CA ILE A 70 -11.49 35.95 -13.97
C ILE A 70 -11.06 36.75 -15.20
N ASN A 71 -11.02 36.11 -16.37
CA ASN A 71 -10.63 36.77 -17.62
C ASN A 71 -11.67 37.81 -18.06
N GLU A 72 -12.97 37.58 -17.82
CA GLU A 72 -14.00 38.60 -18.01
C GLU A 72 -13.71 39.87 -17.17
N PHE A 73 -13.24 39.71 -15.92
CA PHE A 73 -12.90 40.84 -15.05
C PHE A 73 -11.60 41.55 -15.45
N LYS A 74 -10.56 40.80 -15.86
CA LYS A 74 -9.27 41.38 -16.27
C LYS A 74 -9.41 42.29 -17.48
N GLY A 75 -10.31 41.97 -18.41
CA GLY A 75 -10.61 42.83 -19.56
C GLY A 75 -11.19 44.19 -19.16
N LEU A 76 -11.75 44.30 -17.96
CA LEU A 76 -12.38 45.50 -17.43
C LEU A 76 -11.48 46.29 -16.46
N MET A 77 -10.29 45.77 -16.10
CA MET A 77 -9.40 46.37 -15.08
C MET A 77 -10.10 46.62 -13.72
N LEU A 78 -11.17 45.88 -13.42
CA LEU A 78 -11.95 46.00 -12.20
C LEU A 78 -11.53 44.93 -11.20
N ASN A 79 -11.41 45.31 -9.92
CA ASN A 79 -11.30 44.39 -8.80
C ASN A 79 -12.60 44.38 -7.98
N LYS A 80 -12.77 43.37 -7.11
CA LYS A 80 -14.00 43.21 -6.32
C LYS A 80 -14.32 44.46 -5.48
N GLU A 81 -13.30 45.03 -4.84
CA GLU A 81 -13.44 46.23 -4.02
C GLU A 81 -13.83 47.47 -4.83
N SER A 82 -13.32 47.61 -6.05
CA SER A 82 -13.65 48.74 -6.93
C SER A 82 -15.08 48.63 -7.43
N ILE A 83 -15.58 47.42 -7.68
CA ILE A 83 -16.99 47.20 -8.07
C ILE A 83 -17.92 47.63 -6.95
N VAL A 84 -17.63 47.24 -5.70
CA VAL A 84 -18.46 47.62 -4.54
C VAL A 84 -18.43 49.13 -4.31
N LYS A 85 -17.24 49.75 -4.33
CA LYS A 85 -17.10 51.20 -4.18
C LYS A 85 -17.85 51.98 -5.26
N GLU A 86 -17.88 51.47 -6.48
CA GLU A 86 -18.56 52.13 -7.58
C GLU A 86 -20.08 52.03 -7.46
N ILE A 87 -20.60 50.89 -6.98
CA ILE A 87 -22.01 50.75 -6.60
C ILE A 87 -22.38 51.78 -5.53
N GLU A 88 -21.61 51.83 -4.43
CA GLU A 88 -21.85 52.76 -3.31
C GLU A 88 -21.81 54.22 -3.78
N ARG A 89 -20.84 54.58 -4.65
CA ARG A 89 -20.72 55.92 -5.22
C ARG A 89 -21.96 56.31 -6.01
N ILE A 90 -22.47 55.41 -6.85
CA ILE A 90 -23.64 55.69 -7.70
C ILE A 90 -24.90 55.79 -6.84
N GLU A 91 -25.08 54.87 -5.87
CA GLU A 91 -26.20 54.91 -4.92
C GLU A 91 -26.20 56.23 -4.13
N GLN A 92 -25.04 56.67 -3.65
CA GLN A 92 -24.90 57.95 -2.97
C GLN A 92 -25.28 59.13 -3.85
N ILE A 93 -24.93 59.12 -5.14
CA ILE A 93 -25.30 60.18 -6.09
C ILE A 93 -26.83 60.24 -6.27
N ILE A 94 -27.48 59.09 -6.44
CA ILE A 94 -28.94 58.99 -6.57
C ILE A 94 -29.61 59.59 -5.32
N GLU A 95 -29.15 59.21 -4.13
CA GLU A 95 -29.73 59.66 -2.85
C GLU A 95 -29.50 61.16 -2.58
N THR A 96 -28.31 61.68 -2.89
CA THR A 96 -27.90 63.02 -2.45
C THR A 96 -28.16 64.12 -3.48
N HIS A 97 -28.06 63.83 -4.78
CA HIS A 97 -28.12 64.84 -5.84
C HIS A 97 -29.47 64.90 -6.58
N ARG A 98 -30.40 63.97 -6.27
CA ARG A 98 -31.75 63.87 -6.88
C ARG A 98 -31.76 64.15 -8.39
N PRO A 99 -31.13 63.26 -9.19
CA PRO A 99 -31.01 63.43 -10.64
C PRO A 99 -32.37 63.53 -11.35
N THR A 100 -32.37 63.95 -12.61
CA THR A 100 -33.58 63.86 -13.45
C THR A 100 -33.98 62.39 -13.62
N ILE A 101 -35.27 62.12 -13.86
CA ILE A 101 -35.80 60.74 -13.99
C ILE A 101 -35.03 59.92 -15.04
N GLU A 102 -34.62 60.54 -16.15
CA GLU A 102 -33.80 59.89 -17.17
C GLU A 102 -32.42 59.50 -16.64
N LYS A 103 -31.76 60.41 -15.92
CA LYS A 103 -30.43 60.16 -15.37
C LYS A 103 -30.45 59.17 -14.22
N GLU A 104 -31.50 59.17 -13.42
CA GLU A 104 -31.75 58.17 -12.38
C GLU A 104 -31.88 56.77 -12.99
N ARG A 105 -32.62 56.61 -14.09
CA ARG A 105 -32.72 55.32 -14.80
C ARG A 105 -31.38 54.83 -15.35
N GLU A 106 -30.55 55.71 -15.89
CA GLU A 106 -29.19 55.36 -16.35
C GLU A 106 -28.34 54.86 -15.19
N LEU A 107 -28.31 55.59 -14.07
CA LEU A 107 -27.53 55.24 -12.88
C LEU A 107 -27.99 53.91 -12.26
N ILE A 108 -29.30 53.65 -12.23
CA ILE A 108 -29.85 52.35 -11.79
C ILE A 108 -29.36 51.21 -12.70
N GLY A 109 -29.38 51.41 -14.03
CA GLY A 109 -28.87 50.41 -14.97
C GLY A 109 -27.38 50.12 -14.77
N GLU A 110 -26.59 51.14 -14.43
CA GLU A 110 -25.17 51.03 -14.12
C GLU A 110 -24.94 50.25 -12.81
N VAL A 111 -25.72 50.52 -11.77
CA VAL A 111 -25.70 49.75 -10.51
C VAL A 111 -26.07 48.29 -10.73
N GLU A 112 -27.11 48.00 -11.51
CA GLU A 112 -27.48 46.62 -11.84
C GLU A 112 -26.36 45.89 -12.59
N TYR A 113 -25.67 46.58 -13.50
CA TYR A 113 -24.51 46.03 -14.19
C TYR A 113 -23.38 45.68 -13.21
N TYR A 114 -22.99 46.61 -12.33
CA TYR A 114 -21.95 46.35 -11.33
C TYR A 114 -22.35 45.26 -10.33
N ARG A 115 -23.62 45.18 -9.93
CA ARG A 115 -24.13 44.08 -9.07
C ARG A 115 -23.99 42.71 -9.75
N LYS A 116 -24.28 42.61 -11.05
CA LYS A 116 -24.06 41.36 -11.82
C LYS A 116 -22.58 40.97 -11.88
N LEU A 117 -21.69 41.96 -12.04
CA LEU A 117 -20.24 41.73 -11.99
C LEU A 117 -19.80 41.25 -10.60
N HIS A 118 -20.30 41.87 -9.53
CA HIS A 118 -20.00 41.46 -8.16
C HIS A 118 -20.41 39.99 -7.90
N ALA A 119 -21.63 39.62 -8.27
CA ALA A 119 -22.13 38.24 -8.11
C ALA A 119 -21.24 37.22 -8.85
N LYS A 120 -20.81 37.53 -10.08
CA LYS A 120 -19.86 36.69 -10.82
C LYS A 120 -18.50 36.56 -10.11
N SER A 121 -18.04 37.62 -9.43
CA SER A 121 -16.79 37.60 -8.67
C SER A 121 -16.90 36.69 -7.45
N GLU A 122 -18.04 36.69 -6.77
CA GLU A 122 -18.30 35.79 -5.64
C GLU A 122 -18.27 34.33 -6.08
N VAL A 123 -18.90 34.00 -7.22
CA VAL A 123 -18.82 32.64 -7.79
C VAL A 123 -17.37 32.23 -8.08
N ALA A 124 -16.53 33.15 -8.55
CA ALA A 124 -15.12 32.86 -8.80
C ALA A 124 -14.32 32.61 -7.51
N ASP A 125 -14.68 33.29 -6.42
CA ASP A 125 -14.12 33.08 -5.08
C ASP A 125 -14.56 31.71 -4.51
N GLU A 126 -15.85 31.37 -4.62
CA GLU A 126 -16.41 30.08 -4.21
C GLU A 126 -15.74 28.90 -4.94
N LEU A 127 -15.57 29.03 -6.26
CA LEU A 127 -14.82 28.05 -7.05
C LEU A 127 -13.37 27.93 -6.56
N GLY A 128 -12.76 29.04 -6.15
CA GLY A 128 -11.42 29.06 -5.55
C GLY A 128 -11.37 28.28 -4.23
N ALA A 129 -12.33 28.52 -3.35
CA ALA A 129 -12.45 27.80 -2.08
C ALA A 129 -12.63 26.30 -2.30
N LYS A 130 -13.52 25.90 -3.21
CA LYS A 130 -13.74 24.49 -3.56
C LYS A 130 -12.50 23.83 -4.17
N ILE A 131 -11.74 24.55 -5.01
CA ILE A 131 -10.47 24.04 -5.55
C ILE A 131 -9.47 23.77 -4.41
N ASN A 132 -9.38 24.66 -3.42
CA ASN A 132 -8.48 24.48 -2.29
C ASN A 132 -8.90 23.29 -1.42
N GLU A 133 -10.19 23.16 -1.11
CA GLU A 133 -10.73 22.01 -0.36
C GLU A 133 -10.39 20.67 -1.03
N ILE A 134 -10.65 20.53 -2.33
CA ILE A 134 -10.29 19.32 -3.07
C ILE A 134 -8.77 19.12 -3.11
N SER A 135 -7.97 20.20 -3.12
CA SER A 135 -6.51 20.10 -3.08
C SER A 135 -6.00 19.56 -1.74
N ASP A 136 -6.65 19.95 -0.64
CA ASP A 136 -6.34 19.44 0.70
C ASP A 136 -6.72 17.96 0.80
N GLU A 137 -7.90 17.57 0.29
CA GLU A 137 -8.31 16.16 0.21
C GLU A 137 -7.34 15.32 -0.61
N ILE A 138 -6.86 15.82 -1.76
CA ILE A 138 -5.83 15.14 -2.57
C ILE A 138 -4.56 14.97 -1.75
N SER A 139 -4.14 15.98 -1.00
CA SER A 139 -2.94 15.92 -0.17
C SER A 139 -3.05 14.83 0.90
N GLU A 140 -4.22 14.67 1.51
CA GLU A 140 -4.49 13.57 2.44
C GLU A 140 -4.48 12.20 1.77
N LEU A 141 -5.11 12.07 0.60
CA LEU A 141 -5.11 10.83 -0.17
C LEU A 141 -3.70 10.42 -0.59
N VAL A 142 -2.85 11.37 -0.98
CA VAL A 142 -1.45 11.11 -1.31
C VAL A 142 -0.67 10.60 -0.10
N LYS A 143 -0.89 11.16 1.10
CA LYS A 143 -0.31 10.64 2.34
C LYS A 143 -0.74 9.20 2.61
N LYS A 144 -2.05 8.92 2.51
CA LYS A 144 -2.59 7.56 2.67
C LYS A 144 -1.99 6.58 1.64
N SER A 145 -1.85 6.99 0.38
CA SER A 145 -1.20 6.18 -0.67
C SER A 145 0.26 5.85 -0.34
N ALA A 146 1.00 6.80 0.24
CA ALA A 146 2.38 6.59 0.68
C ALA A 146 2.46 5.61 1.86
N GLU A 147 1.53 5.70 2.82
CA GLU A 147 1.45 4.74 3.94
C GLU A 147 1.16 3.31 3.45
N GLU A 148 0.21 3.14 2.54
CA GLU A 148 -0.09 1.84 1.93
C GLU A 148 1.10 1.31 1.13
N HIS A 149 1.86 2.18 0.45
CA HIS A 149 3.10 1.81 -0.21
C HIS A 149 4.16 1.31 0.78
N SER A 150 4.33 1.99 1.92
CA SER A 150 5.25 1.53 2.98
C SER A 150 4.88 0.12 3.45
N LYS A 151 3.59 -0.13 3.70
CA LYS A 151 3.10 -1.45 4.10
C LYS A 151 3.38 -2.52 3.04
N VAL A 152 3.26 -2.19 1.75
CA VAL A 152 3.66 -3.11 0.65
C VAL A 152 5.14 -3.45 0.75
N VAL A 153 6.01 -2.46 0.93
CA VAL A 153 7.46 -2.67 1.02
C VAL A 153 7.81 -3.52 2.23
N ASP A 154 7.23 -3.23 3.39
CA ASP A 154 7.53 -3.96 4.62
C ASP A 154 7.07 -5.43 4.55
N ASN A 155 5.87 -5.68 4.04
CA ASN A 155 5.39 -7.06 3.86
C ASN A 155 6.16 -7.80 2.76
N ALA A 156 6.63 -7.10 1.72
CA ALA A 156 7.48 -7.70 0.70
C ALA A 156 8.84 -8.14 1.28
N LYS A 157 9.43 -7.34 2.18
CA LYS A 157 10.65 -7.72 2.92
C LYS A 157 10.40 -8.95 3.80
N ILE A 158 9.33 -8.95 4.60
CA ILE A 158 8.95 -10.10 5.44
C ILE A 158 8.81 -11.37 4.57
N SER A 159 8.08 -11.29 3.45
CA SER A 159 7.94 -12.43 2.54
C SER A 159 9.28 -12.90 1.98
N ALA A 160 10.19 -12.00 1.62
CA ALA A 160 11.51 -12.34 1.10
C ALA A 160 12.37 -13.03 2.18
N ASP A 161 12.37 -12.49 3.39
CA ASP A 161 13.13 -13.03 4.52
C ASP A 161 12.62 -14.41 4.92
N SER A 162 11.30 -14.59 5.08
CA SER A 162 10.70 -15.89 5.40
C SER A 162 10.95 -16.90 4.27
N HIS A 163 10.94 -16.48 3.01
CA HIS A 163 11.31 -17.35 1.88
C HIS A 163 12.79 -17.78 1.94
N GLN A 164 13.71 -16.86 2.23
CA GLN A 164 15.12 -17.18 2.35
C GLN A 164 15.40 -18.11 3.53
N LYS A 165 14.76 -17.86 4.69
CA LYS A 165 14.82 -18.77 5.85
C LYS A 165 14.30 -20.15 5.48
N LEU A 166 13.15 -20.24 4.82
CA LEU A 166 12.56 -21.50 4.38
C LEU A 166 13.51 -22.30 3.46
N ILE A 167 14.18 -21.64 2.51
CA ILE A 167 15.21 -22.31 1.67
C ILE A 167 16.36 -22.86 2.53
N ARG A 168 16.88 -22.08 3.49
CA ARG A 168 17.95 -22.52 4.39
C ARG A 168 17.52 -23.73 5.22
N THR A 169 16.30 -23.71 5.76
CA THR A 169 15.74 -24.81 6.55
C THR A 169 15.58 -26.08 5.70
N TYR A 170 15.08 -25.98 4.47
CA TYR A 170 15.00 -27.14 3.57
C TYR A 170 16.37 -27.72 3.22
N ASN A 171 17.39 -26.88 3.00
CA ASN A 171 18.75 -27.35 2.76
C ASN A 171 19.31 -28.10 3.99
N LYS A 172 19.07 -27.58 5.20
CA LYS A 172 19.45 -28.23 6.46
C LYS A 172 18.75 -29.58 6.62
N ILE A 173 17.44 -29.66 6.35
CA ILE A 173 16.67 -30.91 6.37
C ILE A 173 17.28 -31.93 5.40
N ASN A 174 17.64 -31.52 4.18
CA ASN A 174 18.23 -32.42 3.20
C ASN A 174 19.60 -32.95 3.66
N GLN A 175 20.45 -32.10 4.25
CA GLN A 175 21.73 -32.52 4.83
C GLN A 175 21.55 -33.55 5.95
N LEU A 176 20.64 -33.27 6.89
CA LEU A 176 20.34 -34.20 7.99
C LEU A 176 19.77 -35.53 7.47
N LYS A 177 18.96 -35.52 6.41
CA LYS A 177 18.47 -36.75 5.77
C LYS A 177 19.60 -37.56 5.13
N GLU A 178 20.56 -36.91 4.48
CA GLU A 178 21.74 -37.59 3.95
C GLU A 178 22.58 -38.23 5.07
N GLU A 179 22.76 -37.51 6.18
CA GLU A 179 23.46 -38.03 7.38
C GLU A 179 22.70 -39.20 8.02
N ALA A 180 21.38 -39.08 8.18
CA ALA A 180 20.52 -40.15 8.67
C ALA A 180 20.61 -41.40 7.78
N ASN A 181 20.58 -41.24 6.45
CA ASN A 181 20.72 -42.35 5.51
C ASN A 181 22.10 -43.04 5.63
N LYS A 182 23.18 -42.27 5.80
CA LYS A 182 24.52 -42.84 6.02
C LYS A 182 24.57 -43.67 7.29
N ILE A 183 24.01 -43.17 8.39
CA ILE A 183 23.96 -43.89 9.68
C ILE A 183 23.07 -45.14 9.56
N TYR A 184 21.89 -45.01 8.94
CA TYR A 184 20.98 -46.12 8.72
C TYR A 184 21.63 -47.25 7.90
N ASN A 185 22.36 -46.91 6.83
CA ASN A 185 23.09 -47.89 6.02
C ASN A 185 24.21 -48.58 6.80
N LYS A 186 24.91 -47.87 7.70
CA LYS A 186 25.90 -48.48 8.60
C LYS A 186 25.25 -49.48 9.56
N ILE A 187 24.14 -49.08 10.21
CA ILE A 187 23.37 -49.98 11.09
C ILE A 187 22.90 -51.22 10.32
N LYS A 188 22.37 -51.05 9.10
CA LYS A 188 21.88 -52.16 8.27
C LYS A 188 23.01 -53.09 7.80
N GLY A 189 24.19 -52.56 7.51
CA GLY A 189 25.38 -53.33 7.16
C GLY A 189 25.90 -54.15 8.34
N GLU A 190 26.01 -53.55 9.52
CA GLU A 190 26.44 -54.23 10.75
C GLU A 190 25.48 -55.35 11.15
N VAL A 191 24.16 -55.18 10.99
CA VAL A 191 23.17 -56.23 11.28
C VAL A 191 23.25 -57.42 10.33
N LYS A 192 23.68 -57.22 9.08
CA LYS A 192 23.92 -58.33 8.14
C LYS A 192 25.17 -59.12 8.49
N GLU A 193 26.26 -58.44 8.86
CA GLU A 193 27.50 -59.10 9.28
C GLU A 193 27.35 -59.85 10.61
N GLU A 194 26.52 -59.37 11.54
CA GLU A 194 26.21 -60.08 12.79
C GLU A 194 25.35 -61.34 12.54
N GLY A 195 24.39 -61.29 11.61
CA GLY A 195 23.57 -62.46 11.23
C GLY A 195 24.37 -63.55 10.51
N GLU A 196 25.26 -63.17 9.58
CA GLU A 196 26.13 -64.13 8.87
C GLU A 196 27.18 -64.77 9.79
N LYS A 197 27.63 -64.08 10.85
CA LYS A 197 28.53 -64.66 11.87
C LYS A 197 27.79 -65.62 12.79
N GLU A 198 26.57 -65.30 13.20
CA GLU A 198 25.74 -66.20 14.01
C GLU A 198 25.27 -67.45 13.23
N GLU A 199 25.06 -67.36 11.90
CA GLU A 199 24.80 -68.54 11.06
C GLU A 199 26.04 -69.41 10.88
N ASN A 200 27.21 -68.83 10.61
CA ASN A 200 28.47 -69.59 10.51
C ASN A 200 28.88 -70.25 11.85
N GLU A 201 28.63 -69.62 12.99
CA GLU A 201 28.88 -70.21 14.32
C GLU A 201 27.86 -71.32 14.69
N LYS A 202 26.66 -71.34 14.08
CA LYS A 202 25.70 -72.43 14.25
C LYS A 202 26.01 -73.62 13.34
N GLU A 203 26.42 -73.38 12.10
CA GLU A 203 26.84 -74.44 11.16
C GLU A 203 28.09 -75.17 11.67
N THR A 204 29.08 -74.45 12.23
CA THR A 204 30.28 -75.08 12.82
C THR A 204 30.00 -75.87 14.10
N ASN A 205 28.96 -75.52 14.88
CA ASN A 205 28.57 -76.29 16.07
C ASN A 205 27.63 -77.48 15.77
N GLU A 206 27.01 -77.54 14.58
CA GLU A 206 26.24 -78.71 14.12
C GLU A 206 27.12 -79.75 13.41
N GLU A 207 28.28 -79.38 12.86
CA GLU A 207 29.26 -80.32 12.27
C GLU A 207 30.15 -81.02 13.32
N GLU A 208 30.18 -80.57 14.58
CA GLU A 208 30.99 -81.16 15.67
C GLU A 208 30.20 -82.09 16.63
N LYS A 209 28.96 -82.48 16.32
CA LYS A 209 28.16 -83.46 17.08
C LYS A 209 27.93 -84.77 16.33
#